data_AF-K1TVM7-F1
#
_entry.id   AF-K1TVM7-F1
#
_cell.length_a   1.000
_cell.length_b   1.000
_cell.length_c   1.000
_cell.angle_alpha   90.00
_cell.angle_beta   90.00
_cell.angle_gamma   90.00
#
_symmetry.space_group_name_H-M   'P 1'
#
loop_
_entity.id
_entity.type
_entity.pdbx_description
1 polymer ?
#
loop_
_entity_poly.entity_id
_entity_poly.type
_entity_poly.pdbx_seq_one_letter_code
_entity_poly.pdbx_strand_id
1 'polypeptide(L)'
;KLAVDMLDVTKGKTCSTVTFYNFGSVGQNEIDNNVGTYSYKNTMISELVYTESGKLLAISDAGLIWFDGAQKPAPKKQIKFEREIQSVFYNNKYVGISYSDPKRKQLAHKSL
;
A
#
# COMPACT_ATOMS: atom_id res chain seq x y z
N LYS A 1 5.19 -8.54 13.88
CA LYS A 1 4.80 -8.65 12.46
C LYS A 1 5.43 -7.48 11.73
N LEU A 2 5.86 -7.67 10.49
CA LEU A 2 6.56 -6.67 9.69
C LEU A 2 5.99 -6.69 8.28
N ALA A 3 5.79 -5.52 7.69
CA ALA A 3 5.51 -5.37 6.27
C ALA A 3 6.67 -4.57 5.66
N VAL A 4 7.17 -5.03 4.51
CA VAL A 4 8.25 -4.39 3.77
C VAL A 4 7.77 -4.16 2.35
N ASP A 5 8.01 -2.97 1.82
CA ASP A 5 7.93 -2.72 0.38
C ASP A 5 9.33 -2.66 -0.21
N MET A 6 9.53 -3.33 -1.34
CA MET A 6 10.76 -3.32 -2.12
C MET A 6 10.46 -2.82 -3.53
N LEU A 7 11.13 -1.74 -3.93
CA LEU A 7 11.01 -1.16 -5.27
C LEU A 7 12.14 -1.66 -6.18
N ASP A 8 11.78 -2.46 -7.17
CA ASP A 8 12.68 -2.84 -8.26
C ASP A 8 12.53 -1.89 -9.45
N VAL A 9 13.65 -1.40 -9.99
CA VAL A 9 13.67 -0.57 -11.20
C VAL A 9 14.51 -1.25 -12.28
N THR A 10 13.86 -1.69 -13.36
CA THR A 10 14.53 -2.39 -14.47
C THR A 10 14.07 -1.82 -15.80
N LYS A 11 15.02 -1.36 -16.63
CA LYS A 11 14.75 -0.78 -17.97
C LYS A 11 13.66 0.30 -17.95
N GLY A 12 13.69 1.17 -16.93
CA GLY A 12 12.73 2.25 -16.75
C GLY A 12 11.33 1.81 -16.28
N LYS A 13 11.13 0.53 -15.96
CA LYS A 13 9.89 0.03 -15.36
C LYS A 13 10.09 -0.20 -13.87
N THR A 14 9.13 0.25 -13.07
CA THR A 14 9.07 0.02 -11.62
C THR A 14 8.30 -1.26 -11.32
N CYS A 15 8.64 -1.93 -10.22
CA CYS A 15 7.84 -2.99 -9.64
C CYS A 15 7.97 -2.92 -8.13
N SER A 16 6.89 -2.59 -7.43
CA SER A 16 6.87 -2.62 -5.96
C SER A 16 6.44 -4.00 -5.49
N THR A 17 7.11 -4.54 -4.49
CA THR A 17 6.80 -5.85 -3.90
C THR A 17 6.61 -5.71 -2.40
N VAL A 18 5.37 -5.89 -1.95
CA VAL A 18 5.00 -5.88 -0.53
C VAL A 18 5.12 -7.30 0.02
N THR A 19 5.98 -7.49 1.01
CA THR A 19 6.16 -8.76 1.71
C THR A 19 5.79 -8.63 3.18
N PHE A 20 5.04 -9.60 3.69
CA PHE A 20 4.60 -9.68 5.07
C PHE A 20 5.32 -10.79 5.81
N TYR A 21 5.86 -10.46 6.97
CA TYR A 21 6.52 -11.40 7.87
C TYR A 21 5.79 -11.50 9.21
N ASN A 22 5.62 -12.72 9.70
CA ASN A 22 5.01 -13.00 10.99
C ASN A 22 5.93 -13.87 11.85
N PHE A 23 6.63 -13.26 12.80
CA PHE A 23 7.56 -13.97 13.69
C PHE A 23 6.88 -14.70 14.87
N GLY A 24 5.55 -14.76 14.90
CA GLY A 24 4.78 -15.55 15.86
C GLY A 24 4.54 -16.99 15.38
N SER A 25 3.80 -17.77 16.17
CA SER A 25 3.55 -19.18 15.90
C SER A 25 2.98 -19.48 14.52
N VAL A 26 2.12 -18.61 13.98
CA VAL A 26 1.55 -18.80 12.64
C VAL A 26 2.62 -18.72 11.55
N GLY A 27 3.53 -17.74 11.61
CA GLY A 27 4.55 -17.60 10.57
C GLY A 27 5.80 -18.45 10.79
N GLN A 28 6.06 -18.94 12.00
CA GLN A 28 7.07 -19.99 12.23
C GLN A 28 6.79 -21.29 11.46
N ASN A 29 5.54 -21.49 11.01
CA ASN A 29 5.16 -22.60 10.13
C ASN A 29 5.36 -22.29 8.63
N GLU A 30 5.79 -21.07 8.28
CA GLU A 30 6.10 -20.65 6.93
C GLU A 30 7.62 -20.53 6.73
N ILE A 31 8.06 -20.68 5.48
CA ILE A 31 9.47 -20.50 5.12
C ILE A 31 9.87 -19.03 5.37
N ASP A 32 10.98 -18.82 6.07
CA ASP A 32 11.53 -17.51 6.43
C ASP A 32 10.54 -16.57 7.16
N ASN A 33 9.51 -17.12 7.79
CA ASN A 33 8.39 -16.38 8.40
C ASN A 33 7.58 -15.52 7.41
N ASN A 34 7.74 -15.74 6.10
CA ASN A 34 7.01 -15.02 5.06
C ASN A 34 5.57 -15.55 4.98
N VAL A 35 4.60 -14.69 5.32
CA VAL A 35 3.17 -15.02 5.32
C VAL A 35 2.42 -14.45 4.11
N GLY A 36 3.11 -13.81 3.16
CA GLY A 36 2.54 -13.31 1.92
C GLY A 36 3.45 -12.32 1.20
N THR A 37 3.60 -12.49 -0.12
CA THR A 37 4.31 -11.56 -1.02
C THR A 37 3.40 -11.17 -2.17
N TYR A 38 3.34 -9.87 -2.48
CA TYR A 38 2.48 -9.30 -3.52
C TYR A 38 3.25 -8.26 -4.35
N SER A 39 3.38 -8.51 -5.65
CA SER A 39 4.11 -7.63 -6.58
C SER A 39 3.16 -6.83 -7.48
N TYR A 40 3.49 -5.55 -7.68
CA TYR A 40 2.74 -4.56 -8.44
C TYR A 40 3.63 -3.97 -9.54
N LYS A 41 3.44 -4.47 -10.76
CA LYS A 41 4.22 -4.06 -11.93
C LYS A 41 3.81 -2.65 -12.39
N ASN A 42 4.79 -1.86 -12.81
CA ASN A 42 4.65 -0.46 -13.21
C ASN A 42 3.92 0.36 -12.13
N THR A 43 4.26 0.10 -10.87
CA THR A 43 3.66 0.77 -9.72
C THR A 43 4.76 1.02 -8.70
N MET A 44 4.82 2.25 -8.21
CA MET A 44 5.67 2.65 -7.09
C MET A 44 4.79 2.82 -5.85
N ILE A 45 4.96 1.94 -4.87
CA ILE A 45 4.42 2.13 -3.53
C ILE A 45 5.40 3.04 -2.80
N SER A 46 4.91 4.19 -2.33
CA SER A 46 5.74 5.15 -1.61
C SER A 46 5.75 4.87 -0.12
N GLU A 47 4.66 4.31 0.40
CA GLU A 47 4.44 4.23 1.84
C GLU A 47 3.50 3.09 2.25
N LEU A 48 3.81 2.46 3.37
CA LEU A 48 2.99 1.47 4.05
C LEU A 48 2.55 2.02 5.42
N VAL A 49 1.25 2.13 5.63
CA VAL A 49 0.66 2.72 6.83
C VAL A 49 -0.23 1.69 7.54
N TYR A 50 0.05 1.41 8.80
CA TYR A 50 -0.87 0.65 9.64
C TYR A 50 -1.95 1.57 10.21
N THR A 51 -3.21 1.24 9.96
CA THR A 51 -4.37 1.90 10.57
C THR A 51 -4.53 1.48 12.04
N GLU A 52 -5.30 2.24 12.82
CA GLU A 52 -5.64 1.88 14.22
C GLU A 52 -6.31 0.50 14.33
N SER A 53 -7.03 0.07 13.28
CA SER A 53 -7.67 -1.25 13.22
C SER A 53 -6.72 -2.41 12.93
N GLY A 54 -5.42 -2.13 12.68
CA GLY A 54 -4.41 -3.13 12.33
C GLY A 54 -4.38 -3.54 10.86
N LYS A 55 -5.23 -2.94 10.01
CA LYS A 55 -5.16 -3.08 8.55
C LYS A 55 -4.00 -2.26 7.98
N LEU A 56 -3.35 -2.76 6.93
CA LEU A 56 -2.30 -2.04 6.24
C LEU A 56 -2.86 -1.34 4.99
N LEU A 57 -2.60 -0.04 4.86
CA LEU A 57 -2.75 0.71 3.62
C LEU A 57 -1.39 0.82 2.93
N ALA A 58 -1.29 0.39 1.68
CA ALA A 58 -0.21 0.81 0.79
C ALA A 58 -0.67 1.97 -0.09
N ILE A 59 0.13 3.04 -0.10
CA ILE A 59 -0.09 4.23 -0.91
C ILE A 59 0.88 4.15 -2.10
N SER A 60 0.34 4.17 -3.33
CA SER A 60 1.13 4.13 -4.55
C SER A 60 0.82 5.29 -5.51
N ASP A 61 1.64 5.42 -6.54
CA ASP A 61 1.39 6.30 -7.68
C ASP A 61 0.11 5.95 -8.47
N ALA A 62 -0.27 4.68 -8.49
CA ALA A 62 -1.44 4.18 -9.21
C ALA A 62 -2.73 4.17 -8.36
N GLY A 63 -2.63 4.21 -7.04
CA GLY A 63 -3.80 4.07 -6.17
C GLY A 63 -3.51 3.74 -4.72
N LEU A 64 -4.55 3.25 -4.05
CA LEU A 64 -4.53 2.80 -2.66
C LEU A 64 -4.87 1.32 -2.59
N ILE A 65 -4.11 0.55 -1.80
CA ILE A 65 -4.29 -0.90 -1.62
C ILE A 65 -4.43 -1.20 -0.13
N TRP A 66 -5.55 -1.78 0.27
CA TRP A 66 -5.75 -2.25 1.65
C TRP A 66 -5.43 -3.73 1.75
N PHE A 67 -4.61 -4.09 2.72
CA PHE A 67 -4.37 -5.44 3.17
C PHE A 67 -5.05 -5.66 4.52
N ASP A 68 -5.69 -6.81 4.66
CA ASP A 68 -6.38 -7.22 5.88
C ASP A 68 -6.06 -8.68 6.19
N GLY A 69 -6.18 -9.05 7.46
CA GLY A 69 -5.85 -10.37 7.99
C GLY A 69 -4.77 -10.26 9.04
N ALA A 70 -5.15 -10.49 10.30
CA ALA A 70 -4.25 -10.29 11.43
C ALA A 70 -2.97 -11.15 11.34
N GLN A 71 -3.04 -12.39 10.84
CA GLN A 71 -1.91 -13.33 10.83
C GLN A 71 -1.23 -13.47 9.47
N LYS A 72 -2.01 -13.40 8.39
CA LYS A 72 -1.57 -13.50 6.99
C LYS A 72 -2.27 -12.39 6.20
N PRO A 73 -1.76 -11.14 6.22
CA PRO A 73 -2.39 -10.04 5.51
C PRO A 73 -2.46 -10.31 4.00
N ALA A 74 -3.61 -10.02 3.40
CA ALA A 74 -3.83 -10.17 1.96
C ALA A 74 -4.61 -8.97 1.40
N PRO A 75 -4.43 -8.61 0.11
CA PRO A 75 -5.19 -7.54 -0.52
C PRO A 75 -6.70 -7.77 -0.40
N LYS A 76 -7.44 -6.77 0.10
CA LYS A 76 -8.91 -6.80 0.20
C LYS A 76 -9.59 -5.75 -0.65
N LYS A 77 -8.97 -4.59 -0.82
CA LYS A 77 -9.56 -3.48 -1.57
C LYS A 77 -8.48 -2.72 -2.29
N GLN A 78 -8.76 -2.34 -3.53
CA GLN A 78 -7.91 -1.45 -4.31
C GLN A 78 -8.76 -0.30 -4.86
N ILE A 79 -8.24 0.90 -4.76
CA ILE A 79 -8.83 2.10 -5.36
C ILE A 79 -7.80 2.67 -6.30
N LYS A 80 -8.13 2.75 -7.58
CA LYS A 80 -7.26 3.37 -8.58
C LYS A 80 -7.40 4.88 -8.55
N PHE A 81 -6.31 5.57 -8.87
CA PHE A 81 -6.37 6.98 -9.20
C PHE A 81 -6.70 7.14 -10.68
N GLU A 82 -7.75 7.90 -10.96
CA GLU A 82 -8.22 8.15 -12.33
C GLU A 82 -7.46 9.31 -13.00
N ARG A 83 -6.64 10.03 -12.23
CA ARG A 83 -5.90 11.22 -12.64
C ARG A 83 -4.55 11.25 -11.96
N GLU A 84 -3.62 12.00 -12.54
CA GLU A 84 -2.30 12.24 -11.95
C GLU A 84 -2.45 12.89 -10.57
N ILE A 85 -1.82 12.27 -9.57
CA ILE A 85 -1.81 12.78 -8.20
C ILE A 85 -0.65 13.75 -8.02
N GLN A 86 -0.89 14.81 -7.25
CA GLN A 86 0.15 15.75 -6.85
C GLN A 86 0.67 15.42 -5.45
N SER A 87 -0.21 14.99 -4.55
CA SER A 87 0.14 14.68 -3.16
C SER A 87 -0.91 13.80 -2.49
N VAL A 88 -0.46 13.02 -1.51
CA VAL A 88 -1.30 12.24 -0.60
C VAL A 88 -0.98 12.70 0.83
N PHE A 89 -2.03 12.88 1.62
CA PHE A 89 -1.94 13.21 3.05
C PHE A 89 -2.80 12.23 3.81
N TYR A 90 -2.38 11.82 4.99
CA TYR A 90 -3.16 10.87 5.78
C TYR A 90 -3.03 11.14 7.27
N ASN A 91 -3.99 10.62 8.01
CA ASN A 91 -3.90 10.43 9.45
C ASN A 91 -4.48 9.05 9.78
N ASN A 92 -4.68 8.76 11.06
CA ASN A 92 -5.18 7.46 11.50
C ASN A 92 -6.58 7.08 10.97
N LYS A 93 -7.37 8.05 10.46
CA LYS A 93 -8.78 7.88 10.09
C LYS A 93 -9.09 8.19 8.62
N TYR A 94 -8.28 9.03 7.98
CA TYR A 94 -8.56 9.53 6.64
C TYR A 94 -7.32 9.56 5.76
N VAL A 95 -7.55 9.39 4.46
CA VAL A 95 -6.60 9.70 3.40
C VAL A 95 -7.21 10.78 2.51
N GLY A 96 -6.45 11.85 2.29
CA GLY A 96 -6.73 12.93 1.36
C GLY A 96 -5.80 12.85 0.16
N ILE A 97 -6.35 13.04 -1.03
CA ILE A 97 -5.59 13.04 -2.29
C ILE A 97 -5.82 14.37 -2.99
N SER A 98 -4.74 15.03 -3.41
CA SER A 98 -4.78 16.17 -4.32
C SER A 98 -4.36 15.72 -5.71
N TYR A 99 -5.15 16.08 -6.72
CA TYR A 99 -4.82 15.81 -8.12
C TYR A 99 -4.14 17.00 -8.77
N SER A 100 -3.28 16.71 -9.74
CA SER A 100 -2.75 17.71 -10.66
C SER A 100 -3.89 18.19 -11.55
N ASP A 101 -4.26 19.46 -11.44
CA ASP A 101 -5.17 20.13 -12.37
C ASP A 101 -4.53 21.47 -12.74
N PRO A 102 -4.30 21.76 -14.04
CA PRO A 102 -3.76 23.03 -14.48
C PRO A 102 -4.62 24.26 -14.09
N LYS A 103 -5.88 24.08 -13.65
CA LYS A 103 -6.82 25.19 -13.39
C LYS A 103 -7.60 25.15 -12.06
N ARG A 104 -7.58 24.09 -11.22
CA ARG A 104 -8.17 24.10 -9.86
C ARG A 104 -7.77 22.91 -8.98
N LYS A 105 -7.19 23.14 -7.79
CA LYS A 105 -6.97 22.08 -6.78
C LYS A 105 -8.32 21.50 -6.34
N GLN A 106 -8.51 20.19 -6.48
CA GLN A 106 -9.71 19.48 -6.02
C GLN A 106 -9.30 18.35 -5.07
N LEU A 107 -9.82 18.40 -3.84
CA LEU A 107 -9.54 17.45 -2.76
C LEU A 107 -10.57 16.30 -2.78
N ALA A 108 -10.10 15.06 -2.77
CA ALA A 108 -10.95 13.88 -2.53
C ALA A 108 -10.63 13.27 -1.16
N HIS A 109 -11.67 12.98 -0.37
CA HIS A 109 -11.55 12.36 0.95
C HIS A 109 -12.04 10.92 0.91
N LYS A 110 -11.26 9.98 1.49
CA LYS A 110 -11.68 8.59 1.71
C LYS A 110 -11.38 8.16 3.15
N SER A 111 -12.34 7.48 3.78
CA SER A 111 -12.20 6.92 5.13
C SER A 111 -11.34 5.65 5.11
N LEU A 112 -10.49 5.50 6.13
CA LEU A 112 -9.62 4.34 6.34
C LEU A 112 -10.32 3.15 6.99
#